data_AF-A0A3B9L358-F1
#
_entry.id   AF-A0A3B9L358-F1
#
_cell.length_a   1.000
_cell.length_b   1.000
_cell.length_c   1.000
_cell.angle_alpha   90.00
_cell.angle_beta   90.00
_cell.angle_gamma   90.00
#
_symmetry.space_group_name_H-M   'P 1'
#
loop_
_entity.id
_entity.type
_entity.pdbx_description
1 polymer ?
#
loop_
_entity_poly.entity_id
_entity_poly.type
_entity_poly.pdbx_seq_one_letter_code
_entity_poly.pdbx_strand_id
1 'polypeptide(L)'
;MDLRLALKNQKILRNEMDHRVKNSLQSVASLVRVYKSRARPGVDMTEAFDAIGRRIEATAALHELLHDSPLENAVSLDAFLGHIAQLLEDSAPPGVRVHCEAGAVAIPTSTASAIAVIVSEFVANSIKHAFSDGQPGEIWIKGSGQVEGGLEILCEDNGGAAKRPEPAPGSVSGLGKRIMAASAAQIGAHLENGPTETGYRMSVSLPA
;
A
#
# COMPACT_ATOMS: atom_id res chain seq x y z
N MET A 1 -32.00 27.14 -2.81
CA MET A 1 -30.80 27.12 -3.68
C MET A 1 -29.91 25.91 -3.40
N ASP A 2 -30.18 25.17 -2.34
CA ASP A 2 -29.34 24.11 -1.78
C ASP A 2 -29.27 22.86 -2.66
N LEU A 3 -30.34 22.52 -3.40
CA LEU A 3 -30.36 21.34 -4.27
C LEU A 3 -29.38 21.45 -5.46
N ARG A 4 -29.22 22.65 -6.04
CA ARG A 4 -28.25 22.89 -7.13
C ARG A 4 -26.82 22.87 -6.62
N LEU A 5 -26.59 23.35 -5.39
CA LEU A 5 -25.29 23.31 -4.73
C LEU A 5 -24.91 21.86 -4.40
N ALA A 6 -25.83 21.10 -3.80
CA ALA A 6 -25.66 19.68 -3.49
C ALA A 6 -25.38 18.83 -4.74
N LEU A 7 -26.14 19.03 -5.83
CA LEU A 7 -25.89 18.34 -7.11
C LEU A 7 -24.56 18.72 -7.76
N LYS A 8 -24.09 19.96 -7.55
CA LYS A 8 -22.79 20.43 -8.06
C LYS A 8 -21.64 19.80 -7.25
N ASN A 9 -21.75 19.75 -5.92
CA ASN A 9 -20.78 19.10 -5.05
C ASN A 9 -20.72 17.60 -5.32
N GLN A 10 -21.87 16.93 -5.46
CA GLN A 10 -21.95 15.51 -5.83
C GLN A 10 -21.26 15.23 -7.19
N LYS A 11 -21.40 16.12 -8.17
CA LYS A 11 -20.68 15.99 -9.47
C LYS A 11 -19.18 16.19 -9.34
N ILE A 12 -18.73 17.13 -8.51
CA ILE A 12 -17.30 17.38 -8.27
C ILE A 12 -16.68 16.15 -7.59
N LEU A 13 -17.33 15.62 -6.55
CA LEU A 13 -16.90 14.42 -5.82
C LEU A 13 -16.79 13.21 -6.75
N ARG A 14 -17.83 12.97 -7.58
CA ARG A 14 -17.81 11.86 -8.54
C ARG A 14 -16.68 12.01 -9.56
N ASN A 15 -16.47 13.21 -10.09
CA ASN A 15 -15.37 13.45 -11.02
C ASN A 15 -14.00 13.21 -10.37
N GLU A 16 -13.83 13.58 -9.10
CA GLU A 16 -12.58 13.33 -8.39
C GLU A 16 -12.34 11.83 -8.15
N MET A 17 -13.37 11.05 -7.81
CA MET A 17 -13.29 9.59 -7.78
C MET A 17 -12.93 9.00 -9.15
N ASP A 18 -13.62 9.41 -10.22
CA ASP A 18 -13.34 8.94 -11.58
C ASP A 18 -11.89 9.25 -11.98
N HIS A 19 -11.39 10.44 -11.61
CA HIS A 19 -9.99 10.83 -11.80
C HIS A 19 -9.03 9.94 -11.00
N ARG A 20 -9.37 9.54 -9.77
CA ARG A 20 -8.52 8.69 -8.92
C ARG A 20 -8.49 7.25 -9.38
N VAL A 21 -9.64 6.69 -9.75
CA VAL A 21 -9.72 5.36 -10.39
C VAL A 21 -8.91 5.38 -11.68
N LYS A 22 -9.04 6.43 -12.50
CA LYS A 22 -8.23 6.60 -13.71
C LYS A 22 -6.73 6.66 -13.41
N ASN A 23 -6.29 7.40 -12.38
CA ASN A 23 -4.88 7.46 -11.99
C ASN A 23 -4.35 6.09 -11.53
N SER A 24 -5.15 5.34 -10.76
CA SER A 24 -4.77 3.99 -10.33
C SER A 24 -4.65 3.04 -11.53
N LEU A 25 -5.64 3.03 -12.43
CA LEU A 25 -5.61 2.22 -13.64
C LEU A 25 -4.46 2.60 -14.57
N GLN A 26 -4.09 3.88 -14.66
CA GLN A 26 -2.91 4.33 -15.39
C GLN A 26 -1.61 3.82 -14.75
N SER A 27 -1.55 3.75 -13.41
CA SER A 27 -0.42 3.15 -12.70
C SER A 27 -0.34 1.66 -12.97
N VAL A 28 -1.46 0.91 -12.85
CA VAL A 28 -1.54 -0.51 -13.20
C VAL A 28 -1.11 -0.75 -14.65
N ALA A 29 -1.59 0.03 -15.60
CA ALA A 29 -1.18 -0.07 -17.01
C ALA A 29 0.33 0.19 -17.20
N SER A 30 0.90 1.08 -16.40
CA SER A 30 2.34 1.35 -16.41
C SER A 30 3.15 0.20 -15.82
N LEU A 31 2.66 -0.42 -14.74
CA LEU A 31 3.25 -1.66 -14.20
C LEU A 31 3.23 -2.78 -15.22
N VAL A 32 2.09 -3.02 -15.86
CA VAL A 32 1.96 -4.02 -16.94
C VAL A 32 2.99 -3.76 -18.04
N ARG A 33 3.19 -2.51 -18.47
CA ARG A 33 4.22 -2.16 -19.46
C ARG A 33 5.64 -2.49 -18.99
N VAL A 34 5.96 -2.21 -17.72
CA VAL A 34 7.26 -2.51 -17.12
C VAL A 34 7.49 -4.02 -17.02
N TYR A 35 6.48 -4.78 -16.61
CA TYR A 35 6.57 -6.24 -16.53
C TYR A 35 6.68 -6.86 -17.92
N LYS A 36 5.89 -6.39 -18.89
CA LYS A 36 5.95 -6.87 -20.27
C LYS A 36 7.32 -6.65 -20.91
N SER A 37 8.00 -5.53 -20.63
CA SER A 37 9.36 -5.29 -21.18
C SER A 37 10.43 -6.22 -20.58
N ARG A 38 10.14 -6.88 -19.46
CA ARG A 38 11.02 -7.82 -18.77
C ARG A 38 10.66 -9.29 -19.00
N ALA A 39 9.50 -9.56 -19.59
CA ALA A 39 9.05 -10.91 -19.90
C ALA A 39 10.01 -11.57 -20.91
N ARG A 40 10.54 -12.74 -20.54
CA ARG A 40 11.40 -13.58 -21.40
C ARG A 40 11.03 -15.05 -21.17
N PRO A 41 11.28 -15.94 -22.14
CA PRO A 41 11.09 -17.37 -21.94
C PRO A 41 11.84 -17.86 -20.69
N GLY A 42 11.15 -18.60 -19.82
CA GLY A 42 11.71 -19.13 -18.58
C GLY A 42 11.78 -18.14 -17.40
N VAL A 43 11.32 -16.89 -17.56
CA VAL A 43 11.17 -15.95 -16.43
C VAL A 43 9.80 -16.15 -15.78
N ASP A 44 9.80 -16.38 -14.47
CA ASP A 44 8.56 -16.42 -13.69
C ASP A 44 7.97 -15.01 -13.55
N MET A 45 6.70 -14.89 -13.94
CA MET A 45 5.94 -13.63 -13.90
C MET A 45 4.87 -13.64 -12.80
N THR A 46 4.82 -14.65 -11.95
CA THR A 46 3.85 -14.76 -10.85
C THR A 46 3.89 -13.51 -9.97
N GLU A 47 5.10 -13.06 -9.60
CA GLU A 47 5.28 -11.84 -8.82
C GLU A 47 4.73 -10.58 -9.51
N ALA A 48 4.80 -10.52 -10.84
CA ALA A 48 4.25 -9.42 -11.62
C ALA A 48 2.72 -9.36 -11.53
N PHE A 49 2.08 -10.53 -11.63
CA PHE A 49 0.63 -10.63 -11.53
C PHE A 49 0.15 -10.37 -10.11
N ASP A 50 0.85 -10.87 -9.10
CA ASP A 50 0.56 -10.59 -7.69
C ASP A 50 0.59 -9.08 -7.43
N ALA A 51 1.63 -8.38 -7.90
CA ALA A 51 1.77 -6.94 -7.70
C ALA A 51 0.66 -6.13 -8.40
N ILE A 52 0.21 -6.59 -9.57
CA ILE A 52 -0.95 -6.01 -10.26
C ILE A 52 -2.23 -6.25 -9.45
N GLY A 53 -2.44 -7.49 -8.96
CA GLY A 53 -3.59 -7.88 -8.16
C GLY A 53 -3.71 -7.03 -6.88
N ARG A 54 -2.63 -6.95 -6.10
CA ARG A 54 -2.57 -6.12 -4.88
C ARG A 54 -2.96 -4.67 -5.13
N ARG A 55 -2.57 -4.10 -6.29
CA ARG A 55 -2.91 -2.71 -6.63
C ARG A 55 -4.37 -2.52 -7.01
N ILE A 56 -4.97 -3.52 -7.66
CA ILE A 56 -6.41 -3.54 -7.97
C ILE A 56 -7.20 -3.64 -6.66
N GLU A 57 -6.83 -4.58 -5.79
CA GLU A 57 -7.45 -4.80 -4.47
C GLU A 57 -7.37 -3.56 -3.59
N ALA A 58 -6.20 -2.94 -3.47
CA ALA A 58 -6.04 -1.69 -2.72
C ALA A 58 -6.94 -0.55 -3.26
N THR A 59 -7.13 -0.49 -4.58
CA THR A 59 -8.02 0.51 -5.20
C THR A 59 -9.48 0.20 -4.93
N ALA A 60 -9.87 -1.08 -4.95
CA ALA A 60 -11.22 -1.52 -4.62
C ALA A 60 -11.57 -1.22 -3.15
N ALA A 61 -10.68 -1.57 -2.22
CA ALA A 61 -10.83 -1.28 -0.80
C ALA A 61 -11.01 0.22 -0.51
N LEU A 62 -10.20 1.06 -1.17
CA LEU A 62 -10.35 2.51 -1.07
C LEU A 62 -11.68 3.02 -1.63
N HIS A 63 -12.15 2.43 -2.73
CA HIS A 63 -13.44 2.80 -3.32
C HIS A 63 -14.60 2.43 -2.39
N GLU A 64 -14.56 1.25 -1.76
CA GLU A 64 -15.56 0.82 -0.77
C GLU A 64 -15.57 1.75 0.45
N LEU A 65 -14.41 2.00 1.05
CA LEU A 65 -14.31 2.89 2.22
C LEU A 65 -14.75 4.33 1.91
N LEU A 66 -14.53 4.80 0.69
CA LEU A 66 -15.00 6.12 0.28
C LEU A 66 -16.49 6.20 0.02
N HIS A 67 -17.08 5.11 -0.46
CA HIS A 67 -18.52 5.04 -0.65
C HIS A 67 -19.27 5.21 0.67
N ASP A 68 -18.71 4.64 1.74
CA ASP A 68 -19.29 4.64 3.08
C ASP A 68 -18.79 5.78 3.98
N SER A 69 -17.79 6.56 3.53
CA SER A 69 -17.18 7.63 4.32
C SER A 69 -18.07 8.89 4.37
N PRO A 70 -18.36 9.44 5.57
CA PRO A 70 -18.99 10.74 5.69
C PRO A 70 -18.03 11.91 5.40
N LEU A 71 -16.73 11.65 5.26
CA LEU A 71 -15.71 12.65 4.99
C LEU A 71 -15.55 12.87 3.49
N GLU A 72 -15.75 14.11 3.03
CA GLU A 72 -15.53 14.47 1.62
C GLU A 72 -14.05 14.29 1.25
N ASN A 73 -13.76 13.40 0.30
CA ASN A 73 -12.42 13.14 -0.25
C ASN A 73 -11.34 12.72 0.75
N ALA A 74 -11.72 12.26 1.94
CA ALA A 74 -10.83 11.77 2.97
C ALA A 74 -11.34 10.47 3.59
N VAL A 75 -10.42 9.72 4.19
CA VAL A 75 -10.72 8.50 4.96
C VAL A 75 -10.05 8.61 6.33
N SER A 76 -10.62 7.94 7.33
CA SER A 76 -9.95 7.78 8.62
C SER A 76 -8.81 6.76 8.49
N LEU A 77 -7.60 7.15 8.89
CA LEU A 77 -6.40 6.32 8.76
C LEU A 77 -6.51 4.97 9.46
N ASP A 78 -7.10 4.95 10.66
CA ASP A 78 -7.33 3.74 11.45
C ASP A 78 -8.27 2.75 10.78
N ALA A 79 -9.44 3.21 10.32
CA ALA A 79 -10.39 2.39 9.59
C ALA A 79 -9.79 1.88 8.27
N PHE A 80 -9.05 2.76 7.58
CA PHE A 80 -8.42 2.43 6.32
C PHE A 80 -7.30 1.39 6.47
N LEU A 81 -6.31 1.63 7.35
CA LEU A 81 -5.23 0.69 7.59
C LEU A 81 -5.72 -0.62 8.20
N GLY A 82 -6.73 -0.57 9.08
CA GLY A 82 -7.35 -1.76 9.65
C GLY A 82 -7.97 -2.65 8.57
N HIS A 83 -8.70 -2.06 7.61
CA HIS A 83 -9.27 -2.80 6.50
C HIS A 83 -8.20 -3.40 5.58
N ILE A 84 -7.14 -2.63 5.25
CA ILE A 84 -6.01 -3.14 4.45
C ILE A 84 -5.28 -4.27 5.18
N ALA A 85 -5.05 -4.14 6.49
CA ALA A 85 -4.41 -5.18 7.29
C ALA A 85 -5.22 -6.48 7.28
N GLN A 86 -6.54 -6.40 7.43
CA GLN A 86 -7.42 -7.56 7.37
C GLN A 86 -7.37 -8.25 6.01
N LEU A 87 -7.48 -7.49 4.92
CA LEU A 87 -7.41 -8.02 3.56
C LEU A 87 -6.07 -8.74 3.30
N LEU A 88 -4.98 -8.16 3.79
CA LEU A 88 -3.65 -8.74 3.65
C LEU A 88 -3.47 -9.99 4.52
N GLU A 89 -4.00 -10.02 5.75
CA GLU A 89 -4.02 -11.22 6.61
C GLU A 89 -4.83 -12.36 5.97
N ASP A 90 -6.00 -12.07 5.40
CA ASP A 90 -6.86 -13.05 4.74
C ASP A 90 -6.17 -13.69 3.52
N SER A 91 -5.29 -12.94 2.86
CA SER A 91 -4.46 -13.42 1.75
C SER A 91 -3.16 -14.11 2.19
N ALA A 92 -2.81 -14.05 3.48
CA ALA A 92 -1.55 -14.55 3.99
C ALA A 92 -1.55 -16.07 4.23
N PRO A 93 -0.38 -16.73 4.19
CA PRO A 93 -0.28 -18.13 4.57
C PRO A 93 -0.73 -18.40 6.01
N PRO A 94 -1.21 -19.61 6.32
CA PRO A 94 -1.58 -19.99 7.69
C PRO A 94 -0.43 -19.74 8.69
N GLY A 95 -0.75 -19.06 9.79
CA GLY A 95 0.21 -18.74 10.86
C GLY A 95 0.85 -17.36 10.75
N VAL A 96 0.65 -16.62 9.66
CA VAL A 96 1.02 -15.21 9.56
C VAL A 96 -0.11 -14.34 10.08
N ARG A 97 0.21 -13.37 10.95
CA ARG A 97 -0.74 -12.39 11.50
C ARG A 97 -0.33 -10.97 11.12
N VAL A 98 -1.30 -10.12 10.80
CA VAL A 98 -1.08 -8.72 10.46
C VAL A 98 -1.80 -7.84 11.49
N HIS A 99 -1.02 -7.20 12.33
CA HIS A 99 -1.51 -6.31 13.37
C HIS A 99 -1.57 -4.87 12.85
N CYS A 100 -2.66 -4.16 13.15
CA CYS A 100 -2.80 -2.75 12.82
C CYS A 100 -3.05 -1.91 14.07
N GLU A 101 -2.27 -0.85 14.24
CA GLU A 101 -2.43 0.14 15.31
C GLU A 101 -2.30 1.54 14.70
N ALA A 102 -3.42 2.24 14.50
CA ALA A 102 -3.40 3.55 13.89
C ALA A 102 -4.33 4.53 14.59
N GLY A 103 -3.96 5.82 14.56
CA GLY A 103 -4.79 6.91 15.08
C GLY A 103 -5.94 7.29 14.15
N ALA A 104 -7.02 7.81 14.72
CA ALA A 104 -8.13 8.39 13.98
C ALA A 104 -7.73 9.75 13.37
N VAL A 105 -7.14 9.69 12.18
CA VAL A 105 -6.62 10.84 11.43
C VAL A 105 -7.28 10.88 10.08
N ALA A 106 -7.91 12.00 9.72
CA ALA A 106 -8.44 12.18 8.38
C ALA A 106 -7.26 12.37 7.39
N ILE A 107 -7.12 11.44 6.45
CA ILE A 107 -6.12 11.52 5.39
C ILE A 107 -6.78 11.72 4.03
N PRO A 108 -6.21 12.56 3.14
CA PRO A 108 -6.66 12.65 1.77
C PRO A 108 -6.59 11.28 1.10
N THR A 109 -7.57 11.00 0.26
CA THR A 109 -7.64 9.74 -0.50
C THR A 109 -6.43 9.46 -1.37
N SER A 110 -5.71 10.50 -1.83
CA SER A 110 -4.45 10.37 -2.57
C SER A 110 -3.36 9.79 -1.69
N THR A 111 -3.28 10.30 -0.47
CA THR A 111 -2.38 9.81 0.57
C THR A 111 -2.72 8.36 0.92
N ALA A 112 -4.01 8.07 1.12
CA ALA A 112 -4.49 6.71 1.39
C ALA A 112 -4.12 5.74 0.26
N SER A 113 -4.28 6.15 -1.01
CA SER A 113 -3.91 5.35 -2.20
C SER A 113 -2.43 4.99 -2.25
N ALA A 114 -1.56 5.96 -1.97
CA ALA A 114 -0.12 5.72 -1.94
C ALA A 114 0.27 4.80 -0.77
N ILE A 115 -0.28 5.06 0.42
CA ILE A 115 -0.05 4.24 1.61
C ILE A 115 -0.50 2.80 1.38
N ALA A 116 -1.68 2.58 0.78
CA ALA A 116 -2.20 1.24 0.46
C ALA A 116 -1.16 0.41 -0.28
N VAL A 117 -0.63 0.97 -1.37
CA VAL A 117 0.35 0.30 -2.21
C VAL A 117 1.64 0.01 -1.43
N ILE A 118 2.14 0.99 -0.66
CA ILE A 118 3.39 0.84 0.08
C ILE A 118 3.25 -0.28 1.13
N VAL A 119 2.17 -0.27 1.91
CA VAL A 119 1.89 -1.28 2.93
C VAL A 119 1.69 -2.66 2.31
N SER A 120 0.87 -2.78 1.25
CA SER A 120 0.65 -4.07 0.58
C SER A 120 1.94 -4.67 0.01
N GLU A 121 2.82 -3.85 -0.57
CA GLU A 121 4.11 -4.33 -1.09
C GLU A 121 5.06 -4.76 0.04
N PHE A 122 5.07 -4.04 1.17
CA PHE A 122 5.85 -4.47 2.33
C PHE A 122 5.36 -5.80 2.91
N VAL A 123 4.05 -5.94 3.12
CA VAL A 123 3.46 -7.17 3.67
C VAL A 123 3.72 -8.34 2.74
N ALA A 124 3.56 -8.16 1.42
CA ALA A 124 3.90 -9.19 0.45
C ALA A 124 5.37 -9.61 0.51
N ASN A 125 6.30 -8.66 0.63
CA ASN A 125 7.73 -8.97 0.78
C ASN A 125 8.03 -9.69 2.10
N SER A 126 7.28 -9.38 3.15
CA SER A 126 7.38 -10.04 4.46
C SER A 126 6.95 -11.50 4.37
N ILE A 127 5.78 -11.74 3.80
CA ILE A 127 5.26 -13.10 3.56
C ILE A 127 6.23 -13.91 2.70
N LYS A 128 6.78 -13.33 1.62
CA LYS A 128 7.62 -14.05 0.66
C LYS A 128 9.03 -14.35 1.18
N HIS A 129 9.60 -13.47 1.98
CA HIS A 129 11.04 -13.51 2.29
C HIS A 129 11.38 -13.61 3.77
N ALA A 130 10.47 -13.17 4.65
CA ALA A 130 10.73 -13.11 6.08
C ALA A 130 10.29 -14.41 6.78
N PHE A 131 9.22 -15.05 6.29
CA PHE A 131 8.66 -16.28 6.86
C PHE A 131 8.95 -17.48 5.95
N SER A 132 9.36 -18.59 6.55
CA SER A 132 9.53 -19.87 5.85
C SER A 132 8.22 -20.67 5.93
N ASP A 133 7.96 -21.55 4.97
CA ASP A 133 6.72 -22.34 4.93
C ASP A 133 6.41 -23.00 6.30
N GLY A 134 5.25 -22.65 6.86
CA GLY A 134 4.74 -23.20 8.11
C GLY A 134 5.31 -22.58 9.40
N GLN A 135 6.17 -21.56 9.32
CA GLN A 135 6.58 -20.80 10.51
C GLN A 135 5.59 -19.66 10.79
N PRO A 136 5.19 -19.46 12.06
CA PRO A 136 4.38 -18.31 12.41
C PRO A 136 5.16 -17.02 12.15
N GLY A 137 4.45 -15.99 11.69
CA GLY A 137 5.01 -14.69 11.36
C GLY A 137 4.12 -13.58 11.88
N GLU A 138 4.72 -12.50 12.34
CA GLU A 138 3.99 -11.31 12.77
C GLU A 138 4.45 -10.12 11.95
N ILE A 139 3.47 -9.37 11.46
CA ILE A 139 3.67 -8.10 10.77
C ILE A 139 2.88 -7.04 11.54
N TRP A 140 3.49 -5.91 11.83
CA TRP A 140 2.84 -4.77 12.46
C TRP A 140 2.80 -3.60 11.50
N ILE A 141 1.62 -2.99 11.38
CA ILE A 141 1.38 -1.74 10.65
C ILE A 141 0.95 -0.72 11.70
N LYS A 142 1.73 0.36 11.83
CA LYS A 142 1.44 1.45 12.75
C LYS A 142 1.28 2.76 12.00
N GLY A 143 0.30 3.57 12.41
CA GLY A 143 0.03 4.88 11.81
C GLY A 143 -0.18 5.94 12.88
N SER A 144 0.61 7.01 12.85
CA SER A 144 0.53 8.10 13.83
C SER A 144 0.79 9.47 13.21
N GLY A 145 0.40 10.53 13.90
CA GLY A 145 0.63 11.92 13.47
C GLY A 145 -0.57 12.56 12.79
N GLN A 146 -0.32 13.55 11.93
CA GLN A 146 -1.31 14.30 11.14
C GLN A 146 -0.70 14.64 9.77
N VAL A 147 -1.52 14.84 8.74
CA VAL A 147 -1.02 15.10 7.37
C VAL A 147 -0.13 16.35 7.30
N GLU A 148 -0.54 17.45 7.94
CA GLU A 148 0.22 18.71 8.05
C GLU A 148 1.11 18.74 9.31
N GLY A 149 1.28 17.61 10.00
CA GLY A 149 1.96 17.53 11.30
C GLY A 149 2.96 16.39 11.41
N GLY A 150 3.39 15.82 10.28
CA GLY A 150 4.29 14.68 10.26
C GLY A 150 3.58 13.34 10.37
N LEU A 151 2.78 12.96 9.34
CA LEU A 151 2.17 11.64 9.28
C LEU A 151 3.27 10.58 9.11
N GLU A 152 3.30 9.60 10.00
CA GLU A 152 4.24 8.49 9.96
C GLU A 152 3.50 7.15 9.87
N ILE A 153 3.89 6.35 8.89
CA ILE A 153 3.47 4.95 8.75
C ILE A 153 4.69 4.06 8.95
N LEU A 154 4.62 3.16 9.92
CA LEU A 154 5.67 2.20 10.23
C LEU A 154 5.16 0.80 9.95
N CYS A 155 5.90 0.03 9.16
CA CYS A 155 5.66 -1.40 8.97
C CYS A 155 6.88 -2.18 9.46
N GLU A 156 6.64 -3.24 10.23
CA GLU A 156 7.70 -4.11 10.77
C GLU A 156 7.28 -5.57 10.65
N ASP A 157 8.23 -6.45 10.35
CA ASP A 157 8.06 -7.89 10.43
C ASP A 157 9.08 -8.50 11.42
N ASN A 158 8.76 -9.68 11.97
CA ASN A 158 9.66 -10.45 12.84
C ASN A 158 10.41 -11.59 12.10
N GLY A 159 10.47 -11.53 10.77
CA GLY A 159 11.13 -12.58 10.00
C GLY A 159 12.61 -12.24 9.81
N GLY A 160 13.50 -13.14 10.26
CA GLY A 160 14.93 -12.85 10.38
C GLY A 160 15.56 -12.19 9.13
N ALA A 161 16.17 -11.01 9.34
CA ALA A 161 16.80 -10.18 8.30
C ALA A 161 17.79 -10.93 7.40
N ALA A 162 18.49 -11.92 7.95
CA ALA A 162 19.46 -12.75 7.23
C ALA A 162 18.85 -13.58 6.07
N LYS A 163 17.52 -13.65 5.98
CA LYS A 163 16.78 -14.37 4.92
C LYS A 163 16.35 -13.49 3.74
N ARG A 164 16.56 -12.17 3.76
CA ARG A 164 16.24 -11.28 2.62
C ARG A 164 17.48 -11.05 1.73
N PRO A 165 17.69 -11.82 0.65
CA PRO A 165 18.69 -11.45 -0.33
C PRO A 165 18.32 -10.11 -0.97
N GLU A 166 19.30 -9.23 -1.19
CA GLU A 166 19.05 -8.05 -2.01
C GLU A 166 18.70 -8.49 -3.44
N PRO A 167 17.57 -8.04 -4.01
CA PRO A 167 17.22 -8.38 -5.37
C PRO A 167 18.27 -7.83 -6.33
N ALA A 168 18.72 -8.66 -7.28
CA ALA A 168 19.67 -8.24 -8.29
C ALA A 168 19.16 -6.98 -9.04
N PRO A 169 20.03 -6.02 -9.38
CA PRO A 169 19.64 -4.80 -10.08
C PRO A 169 18.86 -5.12 -11.36
N GLY A 170 17.62 -4.63 -11.45
CA GLY A 170 16.78 -4.85 -12.63
C GLY A 170 16.00 -6.18 -12.66
N SER A 171 16.07 -7.01 -11.61
CA SER A 171 15.20 -8.19 -11.44
C SER A 171 13.73 -7.80 -11.24
N VAL A 172 12.82 -8.76 -11.47
CA VAL A 172 11.39 -8.62 -11.19
C VAL A 172 11.16 -8.36 -9.69
N SER A 173 11.92 -9.02 -8.83
CA SER A 173 11.90 -8.82 -7.37
C SER A 173 12.33 -7.40 -6.92
N GLY A 174 13.18 -6.72 -7.69
CA GLY A 174 13.51 -5.32 -7.46
C GLY A 174 12.40 -4.32 -7.81
N LEU A 175 11.28 -4.77 -8.39
CA LEU A 175 10.19 -3.88 -8.80
C LEU A 175 9.32 -3.43 -7.62
N GLY A 176 9.06 -4.28 -6.63
CA GLY A 176 8.29 -3.88 -5.44
C GLY A 176 8.87 -2.63 -4.77
N LYS A 177 10.20 -2.60 -4.58
CA LYS A 177 10.92 -1.41 -4.07
C LYS A 177 10.70 -0.16 -4.93
N ARG A 178 10.69 -0.29 -6.25
CA ARG A 178 10.44 0.83 -7.17
C ARG A 178 9.00 1.31 -7.12
N ILE A 179 8.04 0.40 -6.93
CA ILE A 179 6.62 0.73 -6.79
C ILE A 179 6.42 1.52 -5.49
N MET A 180 6.97 1.05 -4.37
CA MET A 180 6.93 1.76 -3.09
C MET A 180 7.55 3.14 -3.20
N ALA A 181 8.74 3.26 -3.79
CA ALA A 181 9.41 4.55 -3.98
C ALA A 181 8.59 5.51 -4.88
N ALA A 182 7.98 5.00 -5.95
CA ALA A 182 7.13 5.81 -6.83
C ALA A 182 5.85 6.27 -6.12
N SER A 183 5.23 5.42 -5.30
CA SER A 183 4.06 5.78 -4.49
C SER A 183 4.41 6.81 -3.42
N ALA A 184 5.56 6.69 -2.75
CA ALA A 184 6.02 7.67 -1.77
C ALA A 184 6.26 9.05 -2.43
N ALA A 185 6.92 9.07 -3.59
CA ALA A 185 7.15 10.29 -4.36
C ALA A 185 5.86 10.99 -4.81
N GLN A 186 4.77 10.25 -5.09
CA GLN A 186 3.48 10.83 -5.47
C GLN A 186 2.86 11.70 -4.36
N ILE A 187 3.20 11.43 -3.11
CA ILE A 187 2.67 12.15 -1.94
C ILE A 187 3.73 12.99 -1.22
N GLY A 188 4.91 13.14 -1.83
CA GLY A 188 6.03 13.87 -1.22
C GLY A 188 6.57 13.24 0.06
N ALA A 189 6.35 11.93 0.26
CA ALA A 189 6.81 11.23 1.47
C ALA A 189 8.25 10.75 1.33
N HIS A 190 8.95 10.70 2.46
CA HIS A 190 10.24 10.03 2.60
C HIS A 190 10.00 8.56 2.94
N LEU A 191 10.73 7.65 2.28
CA LEU A 191 10.64 6.22 2.49
C LEU A 191 12.01 5.70 2.95
N GLU A 192 12.07 5.13 4.14
CA GLU A 192 13.23 4.42 4.64
C GLU A 192 12.89 2.96 4.87
N ASN A 193 13.85 2.07 4.65
CA ASN A 193 13.71 0.67 5.00
C ASN A 193 15.06 0.03 5.29
N GLY A 194 15.02 -1.03 6.11
CA GLY A 194 16.23 -1.70 6.52
C GLY A 194 15.98 -2.88 7.45
N PRO A 195 17.00 -3.71 7.65
CA PRO A 195 16.95 -4.79 8.64
C PRO A 195 16.88 -4.22 10.06
N THR A 196 16.20 -4.93 10.95
CA THR A 196 16.25 -4.74 12.40
C THR A 196 16.91 -5.95 13.05
N GLU A 197 17.08 -5.94 14.37
CA GLU A 197 17.62 -7.09 15.11
C GLU A 197 16.74 -8.35 14.93
N THR A 198 15.43 -8.16 14.83
CA THR A 198 14.42 -9.23 14.83
C THR A 198 13.75 -9.45 13.48
N GLY A 199 13.91 -8.54 12.52
CA GLY A 199 13.35 -8.71 11.18
C GLY A 199 13.64 -7.54 10.24
N TYR A 200 12.60 -6.95 9.66
CA TYR A 200 12.77 -5.85 8.72
C TYR A 200 11.73 -4.75 8.96
N ARG A 201 12.14 -3.50 8.75
CA ARG A 201 11.33 -2.31 9.00
C ARG A 201 11.29 -1.41 7.78
N MET A 202 10.15 -0.77 7.61
CA MET A 202 9.93 0.30 6.64
C MET A 202 9.19 1.44 7.33
N SER A 203 9.66 2.67 7.15
CA SER A 203 8.96 3.88 7.58
C SER A 203 8.65 4.77 6.38
N VAL A 204 7.45 5.35 6.41
CA VAL A 204 7.00 6.38 5.47
C VAL A 204 6.67 7.61 6.30
N SER A 205 7.33 8.73 6.03
CA SER A 205 7.05 9.99 6.71
C SER A 205 6.66 11.07 5.71
N LEU A 206 5.55 11.75 5.97
CA LEU A 206 5.19 12.97 5.25
C LEU A 206 5.76 14.16 6.04
N PRO A 207 6.40 15.14 5.38
CA PRO A 207 6.86 16.35 6.06
C PRO A 207 5.66 17.13 6.63
N ALA A 208 5.91 17.87 7.72
CA ALA A 208 4.98 18.84 8.27
C ALA A 208 4.88 20.09 7.38
#